data_AF-A0A6C0C557-F1
#
_entry.id   AF-A0A6C0C557-F1
#
_cell.length_a   1.000
_cell.length_b   1.000
_cell.length_c   1.000
_cell.angle_alpha   90.00
_cell.angle_beta   90.00
_cell.angle_gamma   90.00
#
_symmetry.space_group_name_H-M   'P 1'
#
loop_
_entity.id
_entity.type
_entity.pdbx_description
1 polymer ?
#
loop_
_entity_poly.entity_id
_entity_poly.type
_entity_poly.pdbx_seq_one_letter_code
_entity_poly.pdbx_strand_id
1 'polypeptide(L)' 'MTFDVLINNTIKDLNTELKKDKNMNFIKYELLNPLIEHIIKELYPYFLKIIIVIVILFILIIFIIVLNLRIIYH' A
#
# COMPACT_ATOMS: atom_id res chain seq x y z
N MET A 1 -13.76 27.15 30.10
CA MET A 1 -15.11 26.58 29.87
C MET A 1 -15.78 27.19 28.64
N THR A 2 -16.04 28.50 28.54
CA THR A 2 -16.67 29.10 27.33
C THR A 2 -15.76 29.14 26.11
N PHE A 3 -14.46 29.38 26.33
CA PHE A 3 -13.46 29.44 25.26
C PHE A 3 -13.20 28.05 24.64
N ASP A 4 -13.15 27.01 25.47
CA ASP A 4 -12.99 25.61 25.02
C ASP A 4 -14.18 25.14 24.16
N VAL A 5 -15.39 25.59 24.50
CA VAL A 5 -16.60 25.30 23.72
C VAL A 5 -16.58 26.03 22.38
N LEU A 6 -16.12 27.29 22.36
CA LEU A 6 -15.92 28.06 21.12
C LEU A 6 -14.89 27.40 20.20
N ILE A 7 -13.76 26.96 20.75
CA ILE A 7 -12.72 26.25 20.01
C ILE A 7 -13.29 24.94 19.46
N ASN A 8 -13.99 24.15 20.27
CA ASN A 8 -14.59 22.90 19.81
C ASN A 8 -15.64 23.11 18.72
N ASN A 9 -16.49 24.12 18.83
CA ASN A 9 -17.47 24.43 17.79
C ASN A 9 -16.79 24.87 16.49
N THR A 10 -15.77 25.72 16.58
CA THR A 10 -14.98 26.15 15.40
C THR A 10 -14.30 24.96 14.73
N ILE A 11 -13.68 24.06 15.51
CA ILE A 11 -13.04 22.83 14.99
C ILE A 11 -14.08 21.93 14.33
N LYS A 12 -15.29 21.84 14.91
CA LYS A 12 -16.38 21.02 14.37
C LYS A 12 -16.89 21.58 13.05
N ASP A 13 -17.09 22.89 12.94
CA ASP A 13 -17.53 23.55 11.72
C ASP A 13 -16.48 23.41 10.61
N LEU A 14 -15.20 23.61 10.93
CA LEU A 14 -14.08 23.37 10.01
C LEU A 14 -14.00 21.91 9.55
N ASN A 15 -14.21 20.95 10.46
CA ASN A 15 -14.26 19.53 10.09
C ASN A 15 -15.43 19.23 9.14
N THR A 16 -16.55 19.91 9.32
CA THR A 16 -17.74 19.74 8.49
C THR A 16 -17.51 20.31 7.09
N GLU A 17 -16.83 21.45 7.00
CA GLU A 17 -16.37 22.05 5.74
C GLU A 17 -15.36 21.18 5.00
N LEU A 18 -14.34 20.66 5.70
CA LEU A 18 -13.33 19.77 5.12
C LEU A 18 -13.92 18.45 4.62
N LYS A 19 -14.98 17.97 5.29
CA LYS A 19 -15.69 16.74 4.90
C LYS A 19 -16.64 16.91 3.72
N LYS A 20 -16.88 18.14 3.23
CA LYS A 20 -17.66 18.34 2.00
C LYS A 20 -16.99 17.57 0.86
N ASP A 21 -17.78 16.85 0.06
CA ASP A 21 -17.28 15.94 -0.99
C ASP A 21 -16.29 16.61 -1.94
N LYS A 22 -16.46 17.91 -2.20
CA LYS A 22 -15.57 18.71 -3.05
C LYS A 22 -14.17 18.85 -2.45
N ASN A 23 -14.07 19.14 -1.15
CA ASN A 23 -12.81 19.29 -0.44
C ASN A 23 -12.16 17.94 -0.17
N MET A 24 -12.96 16.92 0.13
CA MET A 24 -12.47 15.55 0.28
C MET A 24 -11.90 15.01 -1.04
N ASN A 25 -12.54 15.30 -2.17
CA ASN A 25 -12.02 14.96 -3.49
C ASN A 25 -10.72 15.71 -3.80
N PHE A 26 -10.63 16.99 -3.47
CA PHE A 26 -9.39 17.75 -3.62
C PHE A 26 -8.24 17.12 -2.82
N ILE A 27 -8.47 16.78 -1.55
CA ILE A 27 -7.47 16.11 -0.71
C ILE A 27 -7.10 14.74 -1.28
N LYS A 28 -8.08 13.96 -1.77
CA LYS A 28 -7.82 12.64 -2.37
C LYS A 28 -7.00 12.74 -3.66
N TYR A 29 -7.42 13.58 -4.59
CA TYR A 29 -6.85 13.61 -5.94
C TYR A 29 -5.60 14.48 -6.04
N GLU A 30 -5.47 15.55 -5.23
CA GLU A 30 -4.30 16.43 -5.30
C GLU A 30 -3.22 16.14 -4.26
N LEU A 31 -3.57 15.50 -3.13
CA LEU A 31 -2.57 15.18 -2.09
C LEU A 31 -2.32 13.68 -1.99
N LEU A 32 -3.37 12.87 -1.82
CA LEU A 32 -3.21 11.42 -1.65
C LEU A 32 -2.70 10.75 -2.92
N ASN A 33 -3.21 11.09 -4.10
CA ASN A 33 -2.74 10.50 -5.36
C ASN A 33 -1.24 10.69 -5.60
N PRO A 34 -0.65 11.91 -5.56
CA PRO A 34 0.79 12.05 -5.79
C PRO A 34 1.63 11.37 -4.70
N LEU A 35 1.15 11.33 -3.45
CA LEU A 35 1.80 10.57 -2.38
C LEU A 35 1.78 9.07 -2.68
N ILE A 36 0.63 8.52 -3.04
CA ILE A 36 0.47 7.11 -3.41
C ILE A 36 1.35 6.79 -4.63
N GLU A 37 1.37 7.66 -5.63
CA GLU A 37 2.16 7.47 -6.84
C GLU A 37 3.66 7.45 -6.52
N HIS A 38 4.13 8.35 -5.66
CA HIS A 38 5.51 8.35 -5.19
C HIS A 38 5.87 7.07 -4.42
N ILE A 39 5.02 6.66 -3.48
CA ILE A 39 5.19 5.44 -2.69
C ILE A 39 5.20 4.22 -3.60
N ILE A 40 4.25 4.08 -4.53
CA ILE A 40 4.18 2.95 -5.47
C ILE A 40 5.42 2.94 -6.37
N LYS A 41 5.90 4.09 -6.83
CA LYS A 41 7.10 4.18 -7.67
C LYS A 41 8.35 3.71 -6.93
N GLU A 42 8.46 4.01 -5.64
CA GLU A 42 9.54 3.50 -4.79
C GLU A 42 9.37 2.02 -4.46
N LEU A 43 8.14 1.55 -4.21
CA LEU A 43 7.85 0.14 -3.89
C LEU A 43 7.94 -0.79 -5.10
N TYR A 44 7.69 -0.30 -6.31
CA TYR A 44 7.70 -1.08 -7.55
C TYR A 44 8.98 -1.93 -7.75
N PRO A 45 10.20 -1.39 -7.62
CA PRO A 45 11.42 -2.20 -7.73
C PRO A 45 11.52 -3.29 -6.66
N TYR A 46 10.95 -3.09 -5.47
CA TYR A 46 10.93 -4.12 -4.43
C TYR A 46 9.96 -5.25 -4.80
N PHE A 47 8.78 -4.93 -5.31
CA PHE A 47 7.85 -5.94 -5.82
C PHE A 47 8.48 -6.77 -6.94
N LEU A 48 9.17 -6.13 -7.89
CA LEU A 48 9.90 -6.85 -8.94
C LEU A 48 10.96 -7.80 -8.36
N LYS A 49 11.77 -7.34 -7.40
CA LYS A 49 12.77 -8.18 -6.74
C LYS A 49 12.13 -9.38 -6.03
N ILE A 50 11.02 -9.16 -5.32
CA ILE A 50 10.28 -10.22 -4.62
C ILE A 50 9.78 -11.27 -5.62
N ILE A 51 9.20 -10.84 -6.75
CA ILE A 51 8.71 -11.75 -7.79
C ILE A 51 9.87 -12.61 -8.33
N ILE A 52 11.03 -12.02 -8.60
CA ILE A 52 12.21 -12.76 -9.07
C ILE A 52 12.64 -13.82 -8.05
N VAL A 53 12.69 -13.47 -6.76
CA VAL A 53 13.04 -14.41 -5.69
C VAL A 53 12.04 -15.56 -5.62
N ILE A 54 10.74 -15.28 -5.73
CA ILE A 54 9.68 -16.30 -5.74
C ILE A 54 9.85 -17.26 -6.92
N VAL A 55 10.15 -16.75 -8.12
CA VAL A 55 10.39 -17.59 -9.31
C VAL A 55 11.58 -18.52 -9.10
N ILE A 56 12.68 -18.01 -8.52
CA ILE A 56 13.87 -18.83 -8.22
C ILE A 56 13.53 -19.94 -7.21
N LEU A 57 12.79 -19.61 -6.15
CA LEU A 57 12.33 -20.60 -5.18
C LEU A 57 11.45 -21.67 -5.82
N PHE A 58 10.59 -21.28 -6.76
CA PHE A 58 9.73 -22.21 -7.48
C PHE A 58 10.54 -23.21 -8.32
N ILE A 59 11.57 -22.73 -9.02
CA ILE A 59 12.50 -23.59 -9.77
C ILE A 59 13.23 -24.56 -8.85
N LEU A 60 13.68 -24.11 -7.68
CA LEU A 60 14.31 -24.96 -6.68
C LEU A 60 13.40 -26.08 -6.21
N ILE A 61 12.13 -25.79 -5.93
CA ILE A 61 11.14 -26.80 -5.53
C ILE A 61 10.97 -27.85 -6.64
N ILE A 62 10.83 -27.43 -7.90
CA ILE A 62 10.73 -28.36 -9.04
C ILE A 62 11.97 -29.24 -9.11
N PHE A 63 13.16 -28.67 -8.95
CA PHE A 63 14.42 -29.42 -8.99
C PHE A 63 14.49 -30.47 -7.89
N ILE A 64 14.07 -30.13 -6.66
CA ILE A 64 14.02 -31.06 -5.53
C ILE A 64 13.06 -32.22 -5.83
N ILE A 65 11.88 -31.93 -6.40
CA ILE A 65 10.90 -32.97 -6.76
C ILE A 65 11.47 -33.90 -7.82
N VAL A 66 12.07 -33.36 -8.90
CA VAL A 66 12.68 -34.15 -9.97
C VAL A 66 13.82 -35.02 -9.42
N LEU A 67 14.66 -34.46 -8.56
CA LEU A 67 15.77 -35.20 -7.95
C LEU A 67 15.27 -36.33 -7.04
N ASN A 68 14.23 -36.07 -6.23
CA ASN A 68 13.60 -37.10 -5.39
C ASN A 68 12.98 -38.21 -6.24
N LEU A 69 12.28 -37.88 -7.33
CA LEU A 69 11.74 -38.88 -8.25
C LEU A 69 12.83 -39.73 -8.89
N ARG A 70 13.96 -39.13 -9.28
CA ARG A 70 15.12 -39.86 -9.83
C ARG A 70 15.73 -40.83 -8.82
N ILE A 71 15.78 -40.48 -7.53
CA ILE A 71 16.30 -41.35 -6.46
C ILE A 71 15.35 -42.51 -6.16
N ILE A 72 14.04 -42.34 -6.33
CA ILE A 72 13.05 -43.39 -6.03
C ILE A 72 12.91 -44.38 -7.20
N TYR A 73 13.02 -43.90 -8.44
CA TYR A 73 12.85 -44.73 -9.64
C TYR A 73 14.14 -45.41 -10.13
N HIS A 74 15.29 -45.14 -9.51
CA HIS A 74 16.58 -45.79 -9.79
C HIS A 74 17.16 -46.36 -8.50
#